data_AF-A0A9Q0KVF9-F1
#
_entry.id   AF-A0A9Q0KVF9-F1
#
_cell.length_a   1.000
_cell.length_b   1.000
_cell.length_c   1.000
_cell.angle_alpha   90.00
_cell.angle_beta   90.00
_cell.angle_gamma   90.00
#
_symmetry.space_group_name_H-M   'P 1'
#
loop_
_entity.id
_entity.type
_entity.pdbx_description
1 polymer ?
#
loop_
_entity_poly.entity_id
_entity_poly.type
_entity_poly.pdbx_seq_one_letter_code
_entity_poly.pdbx_strand_id
1 'polypeptide(L)'
;MFVCVPLGLCVGARVGNKLEKRKNKKSANIDEGSILASSFKFRLQTLIVGIQQYEISVGEMEVDAFRRLFPLRFHERHLLESIRPDARPLERARESTVALGAVASADGSAMAKIGHTTMLAAIKMEVMTPSSESPDEGCVAIDFHMPPICSPFVRPGRPAEVAPVIAKQLSDAITRHVKLFGT
;
A
#
# COMPACT_ATOMS: atom_id res chain seq x y z
N MET A 1 -2.67 28.42 12.63
CA MET A 1 -1.47 29.28 12.45
C MET A 1 -0.63 28.62 11.36
N PHE A 2 -0.68 29.02 10.07
CA PHE A 2 -0.09 30.22 9.42
C PHE A 2 1.41 30.40 9.80
N VAL A 3 2.46 30.47 8.95
CA VAL A 3 2.79 30.39 7.48
C VAL A 3 4.33 30.29 7.37
N CYS A 4 4.92 29.61 6.37
CA CYS A 4 6.00 30.15 5.53
C CYS A 4 6.30 29.23 4.33
N VAL A 5 6.54 29.85 3.18
CA VAL A 5 6.57 29.37 1.79
C VAL A 5 8.05 29.37 1.31
N PRO A 6 8.52 28.42 0.47
CA PRO A 6 8.54 28.59 -1.00
C PRO A 6 8.08 27.30 -1.73
N LEU A 7 7.09 27.30 -2.64
CA LEU A 7 7.11 27.87 -3.98
C LEU A 7 7.90 27.01 -5.03
N GLY A 8 7.30 26.66 -6.20
CA GLY A 8 7.99 26.14 -7.41
C GLY A 8 7.75 24.72 -8.04
N LEU A 9 6.68 24.42 -8.83
CA LEU A 9 6.60 24.10 -10.28
C LEU A 9 5.44 23.14 -10.69
N CYS A 10 4.94 23.30 -11.93
CA CYS A 10 3.67 22.83 -12.51
C CYS A 10 3.89 21.71 -13.54
N VAL A 11 3.16 20.57 -13.53
CA VAL A 11 2.88 19.77 -14.78
C VAL A 11 1.57 18.96 -14.65
N GLY A 12 0.75 19.01 -15.71
CA GLY A 12 -0.60 18.44 -15.81
C GLY A 12 -0.71 16.92 -16.01
N ALA A 13 -1.88 16.40 -15.62
CA ALA A 13 -2.25 14.99 -15.68
C ALA A 13 -3.01 14.63 -16.98
N ARG A 14 -2.80 13.41 -17.47
CA ARG A 14 -3.75 12.71 -18.37
C ARG A 14 -3.98 11.29 -17.83
N VAL A 15 -5.15 11.07 -17.24
CA VAL A 15 -5.60 9.78 -16.70
C VAL A 15 -6.26 8.97 -17.82
N GLY A 16 -5.65 7.85 -18.21
CA GLY A 16 -6.25 6.86 -19.10
C GLY A 16 -6.88 5.72 -18.32
N ASN A 17 -8.22 5.66 -18.28
CA ASN A 17 -8.97 4.52 -17.77
C ASN A 17 -8.98 3.38 -18.78
N LYS A 18 -8.69 2.14 -18.34
CA LYS A 18 -9.11 0.94 -19.06
C LYS A 18 -9.52 -0.16 -18.08
N LEU A 19 -10.83 -0.27 -17.90
CA LEU A 19 -11.48 -1.47 -17.36
C LEU A 19 -11.41 -2.58 -18.41
N GLU A 20 -10.96 -3.78 -18.04
CA GLU A 20 -11.26 -4.99 -18.79
C GLU A 20 -11.76 -6.08 -17.84
N LYS A 21 -13.07 -6.36 -17.94
CA LYS A 21 -13.75 -7.52 -17.34
C LYS A 21 -13.64 -8.68 -18.33
N ARG A 22 -13.30 -9.89 -17.86
CA ARG A 22 -13.64 -11.13 -18.56
C ARG A 22 -14.37 -12.08 -17.62
N LYS A 23 -15.59 -12.47 -18.01
CA LYS A 23 -16.42 -13.52 -17.40
C LYS A 23 -16.18 -14.84 -18.15
N ASN A 24 -16.06 -15.92 -17.36
CA ASN A 24 -16.45 -17.33 -17.53
C ASN A 24 -16.69 -17.95 -18.92
N LYS A 25 -16.24 -19.22 -19.06
CA LYS A 25 -17.02 -20.30 -19.67
C LYS A 25 -16.73 -21.67 -19.02
N LYS A 26 -17.80 -22.44 -18.75
CA LYS A 26 -17.86 -23.82 -18.21
C LYS A 26 -17.86 -24.87 -19.32
N SER A 27 -17.36 -26.08 -19.02
CA SER A 27 -17.90 -27.43 -19.40
C SER A 27 -16.93 -28.53 -18.89
N ALA A 28 -17.30 -29.44 -17.96
CA ALA A 28 -17.90 -30.80 -18.14
C ALA A 28 -16.96 -31.77 -18.93
N ASN A 29 -16.71 -33.07 -18.63
CA ASN A 29 -17.21 -34.08 -17.67
C ASN A 29 -16.29 -35.35 -17.74
N ILE A 30 -16.28 -36.23 -16.70
CA ILE A 30 -16.14 -37.73 -16.68
C ILE A 30 -14.86 -38.39 -17.26
N ASP A 31 -14.29 -39.51 -16.80
CA ASP A 31 -14.24 -40.38 -15.59
C ASP A 31 -13.13 -41.43 -15.86
N GLU A 32 -12.78 -42.22 -14.82
CA GLU A 32 -12.16 -43.57 -14.84
C GLU A 32 -10.62 -43.73 -14.87
N GLY A 33 -10.14 -44.59 -13.94
CA GLY A 33 -8.78 -45.13 -13.83
C GLY A 33 -7.90 -44.31 -12.87
N SER A 34 -7.46 -44.78 -11.70
CA SER A 34 -7.15 -46.13 -11.25
C SER A 34 -6.86 -46.04 -9.75
N ILE A 35 -7.65 -46.67 -8.88
CA ILE A 35 -7.32 -47.98 -8.28
C ILE A 35 -5.80 -48.24 -8.29
N LEU A 36 -5.03 -47.59 -7.41
CA LEU A 36 -3.68 -47.99 -6.96
C LEU A 36 -3.17 -47.06 -5.83
N ALA A 37 -4.00 -46.76 -4.83
CA ALA A 37 -3.55 -46.14 -3.56
C ALA A 37 -4.21 -46.75 -2.32
N SER A 38 -4.99 -47.82 -2.51
CA SER A 38 -5.58 -48.65 -1.47
C SER A 38 -4.63 -49.78 -1.08
N SER A 39 -3.45 -49.42 -0.54
CA SER A 39 -2.56 -50.33 0.20
C SER A 39 -1.55 -49.61 1.12
N PHE A 40 -1.57 -48.27 1.18
CA PHE A 40 -0.71 -47.50 2.10
C PHE A 40 -1.51 -46.76 3.18
N LYS A 41 -2.71 -47.28 3.50
CA LYS A 41 -3.69 -46.63 4.37
C LYS A 41 -4.02 -47.41 5.65
N PHE A 42 -3.08 -48.22 6.15
CA PHE A 42 -3.30 -48.98 7.39
C PHE A 42 -2.09 -49.11 8.33
N ARG A 43 -1.04 -48.28 8.16
CA ARG A 43 0.13 -48.35 9.06
C ARG A 43 0.80 -47.01 9.40
N LEU A 44 0.06 -45.91 9.32
CA LEU A 44 0.47 -44.61 9.88
C LEU A 44 -0.55 -44.01 10.87
N GLN A 45 -1.56 -44.77 11.28
CA GLN A 45 -2.62 -44.29 12.19
C GLN A 45 -2.24 -44.32 13.69
N THR A 46 -0.97 -44.42 14.06
CA THR A 46 -0.59 -44.52 15.50
C THR A 46 0.66 -43.74 15.90
N LEU A 47 1.04 -42.72 15.13
CA LEU A 47 2.15 -41.81 15.49
C LEU A 47 1.88 -40.33 15.18
N ILE A 48 0.62 -39.95 14.95
CA ILE A 48 0.19 -38.54 14.82
C ILE A 48 -0.74 -38.14 15.98
N VAL A 49 -1.00 -39.05 16.93
CA VAL A 49 -1.73 -38.73 18.17
C VAL A 49 -0.81 -38.07 19.23
N GLY A 50 0.46 -37.80 18.90
CA GLY A 50 1.46 -37.20 19.81
C GLY A 50 1.77 -35.72 19.60
N ILE A 51 1.23 -35.07 18.56
CA ILE A 51 1.42 -33.62 18.32
C ILE A 51 0.19 -32.82 18.78
N GLN A 52 -0.84 -33.50 19.27
CA GLN A 52 -2.05 -32.88 19.80
C GLN A 52 -1.95 -32.62 21.31
N GLN A 53 -0.91 -31.88 21.71
CA GLN A 53 -0.92 -31.17 23.00
C GLN A 53 -0.13 -29.86 22.91
N TYR A 54 -0.53 -29.02 21.96
CA TYR A 54 -0.62 -27.59 22.25
C TYR A 54 -2.00 -27.10 21.82
N GLU A 55 -3.00 -27.86 22.27
CA GLU A 55 -4.38 -27.40 22.34
C GLU A 55 -4.41 -26.36 23.45
N ILE A 56 -4.11 -25.10 23.09
CA ILE A 56 -4.49 -23.98 23.94
C ILE A 56 -5.99 -24.07 24.03
N SER A 57 -6.47 -24.50 25.20
CA SER A 57 -7.86 -24.43 25.61
C SER A 57 -8.40 -23.07 25.19
N VAL A 58 -9.24 -23.05 24.16
CA VAL A 58 -9.93 -21.84 23.74
C VAL A 58 -11.05 -21.60 24.76
N GLY A 59 -10.65 -21.22 25.98
CA GLY A 59 -11.43 -20.21 26.69
C GLY A 59 -11.50 -19.00 25.75
N GLU A 60 -12.61 -18.26 25.79
CA GLU A 60 -12.86 -17.08 24.96
C GLU A 60 -11.69 -16.09 25.04
N MET A 61 -10.65 -16.29 24.24
CA MET A 61 -9.60 -15.32 24.08
C MET A 61 -10.18 -14.24 23.19
N GLU A 62 -10.18 -13.02 23.72
CA GLU A 62 -10.49 -11.84 22.95
C GLU A 62 -9.62 -11.80 21.68
N VAL A 63 -10.27 -11.59 20.53
CA VAL A 63 -9.63 -11.66 19.20
C VAL A 63 -8.42 -10.72 19.11
N ASP A 64 -8.50 -9.56 19.78
CA ASP A 64 -7.42 -8.59 19.87
C ASP A 64 -6.22 -9.08 20.69
N ALA A 65 -6.47 -9.83 21.76
CA ALA A 65 -5.40 -10.44 22.55
C ALA A 65 -4.67 -11.51 21.73
N PHE A 66 -5.41 -12.36 21.02
CA PHE A 66 -4.83 -13.39 20.17
C PHE A 66 -3.99 -12.81 19.03
N ARG A 67 -4.45 -11.71 18.41
CA ARG A 67 -3.69 -10.98 17.38
C ARG A 67 -2.36 -10.45 17.90
N ARG A 68 -2.30 -9.97 19.15
CA ARG A 68 -1.08 -9.43 19.77
C ARG A 68 -0.13 -10.54 20.21
N LEU A 69 -0.65 -11.61 20.79
CA LEU A 69 0.14 -12.72 21.33
C LEU A 69 0.73 -13.61 20.23
N PHE A 70 -0.03 -13.90 19.18
CA PHE A 70 0.36 -14.86 18.13
C PHE A 70 0.11 -14.30 16.71
N PRO A 71 0.84 -13.25 16.28
CA PRO A 71 0.58 -12.57 15.01
C PRO A 71 0.72 -13.47 13.78
N LEU A 72 1.71 -14.37 13.77
CA LEU A 72 1.93 -15.29 12.65
C LEU A 72 0.76 -16.27 12.49
N ARG A 73 0.36 -16.94 13.58
CA ARG A 73 -0.76 -17.88 13.58
C ARG A 73 -2.08 -17.21 13.24
N PHE A 74 -2.27 -15.98 13.72
CA PHE A 74 -3.44 -15.17 13.38
C PHE A 74 -3.52 -14.94 11.87
N HIS A 75 -2.45 -14.46 11.24
CA HIS A 75 -2.45 -14.21 9.80
C HIS A 75 -2.48 -15.47 8.95
N GLU A 76 -1.84 -16.57 9.37
CA GLU A 76 -1.91 -17.87 8.67
C GLU A 76 -3.35 -18.36 8.51
N ARG A 77 -4.15 -18.30 9.59
CA ARG A 77 -5.57 -18.70 9.54
C ARG A 77 -6.37 -17.86 8.54
N HIS A 78 -6.18 -16.54 8.58
CA HIS A 78 -6.85 -15.61 7.66
C HIS A 78 -6.46 -15.85 6.19
N LEU A 79 -5.20 -16.17 5.92
CA LEU A 79 -4.75 -16.50 4.57
C LEU A 79 -5.33 -17.82 4.06
N LEU A 80 -5.45 -18.85 4.93
CA LEU A 80 -6.10 -20.12 4.58
C LEU A 80 -7.58 -19.94 4.23
N GLU A 81 -8.26 -19.03 4.94
CA GLU A 81 -9.65 -18.68 4.68
C GLU A 81 -9.82 -17.69 3.52
N SER A 82 -8.74 -17.25 2.87
CA SER A 82 -8.72 -16.26 1.79
C SER A 82 -9.33 -14.89 2.15
N ILE A 83 -9.31 -14.55 3.44
CA ILE A 83 -9.90 -13.32 3.99
C ILE A 83 -8.83 -12.54 4.73
N ARG A 84 -8.73 -11.23 4.49
CA ARG A 84 -7.83 -10.35 5.25
C ARG A 84 -8.42 -10.09 6.64
N PRO A 85 -7.61 -9.75 7.66
CA PRO A 85 -8.11 -9.42 9.00
C PRO A 85 -9.12 -8.25 9.04
N ASP A 86 -9.18 -7.44 7.98
CA ASP A 86 -10.18 -6.37 7.80
C ASP A 86 -11.49 -6.89 7.18
N ALA A 87 -11.74 -8.21 7.16
CA ALA A 87 -12.86 -8.90 6.49
C ALA A 87 -12.98 -8.66 4.97
N ARG A 88 -11.89 -8.22 4.32
CA ARG A 88 -11.84 -7.96 2.87
C ARG A 88 -11.24 -9.15 2.12
N PRO A 89 -11.69 -9.45 0.89
CA PRO A 89 -11.04 -10.48 0.07
C PRO A 89 -9.64 -10.03 -0.34
N LEU A 90 -8.76 -10.98 -0.66
CA LEU A 90 -7.34 -10.72 -0.97
C LEU A 90 -7.14 -9.71 -2.12
N GLU A 91 -8.01 -9.76 -3.14
CA GLU A 91 -7.91 -8.92 -4.33
C GLU A 91 -8.43 -7.48 -4.14
N ARG A 92 -9.16 -7.21 -3.04
CA ARG A 92 -9.82 -5.91 -2.85
C ARG A 92 -8.91 -4.93 -2.10
N ALA A 93 -8.63 -3.81 -2.76
CA ALA A 93 -7.95 -2.66 -2.16
C ALA A 93 -8.79 -2.01 -1.04
N ARG A 94 -8.16 -1.14 -0.24
CA ARG A 94 -8.91 -0.29 0.71
C ARG A 94 -9.73 0.73 -0.08
N GLU A 95 -10.82 1.19 0.50
CA GLU A 95 -11.57 2.31 -0.07
C GLU A 95 -10.66 3.54 -0.18
N SER A 96 -10.61 4.11 -1.37
CA SER A 96 -9.77 5.25 -1.71
C SER A 96 -10.63 6.45 -2.13
N THR A 97 -10.47 7.58 -1.47
CA THR A 97 -11.13 8.84 -1.85
C THR A 97 -10.07 9.91 -2.12
N VAL A 98 -10.34 10.76 -3.11
CA VAL A 98 -9.44 11.86 -3.50
C VAL A 98 -10.24 13.14 -3.53
N ALA A 99 -9.81 14.13 -2.75
CA ALA A 99 -10.36 15.47 -2.74
C ALA A 99 -9.34 16.43 -3.37
N LEU A 100 -9.73 17.09 -4.46
CA LEU A 100 -8.90 18.10 -5.14
C LEU A 100 -9.12 19.46 -4.48
N GLY A 101 -8.11 20.33 -4.51
CA GLY A 101 -8.22 21.70 -3.97
C GLY A 101 -8.24 21.79 -2.44
N ALA A 102 -7.61 20.83 -1.74
CA ALA A 102 -7.59 20.77 -0.28
C ALA A 102 -6.87 21.97 0.38
N VAL A 103 -5.90 22.58 -0.32
CA VAL A 103 -5.11 23.72 0.16
C VAL A 103 -5.31 24.88 -0.81
N ALA A 104 -5.90 25.96 -0.34
CA ALA A 104 -6.21 27.14 -1.16
C ALA A 104 -4.97 27.99 -1.51
N SER A 105 -3.89 27.91 -0.72
CA SER A 105 -2.67 28.68 -0.96
C SER A 105 -1.73 28.06 -2.00
N ALA A 106 -1.94 26.78 -2.32
CA ALA A 106 -1.17 26.02 -3.30
C ALA A 106 -1.83 26.12 -4.68
N ASP A 107 -1.03 26.11 -5.74
CA ASP A 107 -1.51 26.23 -7.11
C ASP A 107 -2.19 24.94 -7.58
N GLY A 108 -1.76 23.81 -7.02
CA GLY A 108 -2.46 22.53 -7.09
C GLY A 108 -2.43 21.85 -5.73
N SER A 109 -3.51 21.19 -5.34
CA SER A 109 -3.53 20.36 -4.14
C SER A 109 -4.48 19.19 -4.27
N ALA A 110 -4.11 18.09 -3.63
CA ALA A 110 -4.93 16.89 -3.55
C ALA A 110 -4.74 16.21 -2.20
N MET A 111 -5.85 15.83 -1.57
CA MET A 111 -5.87 15.00 -0.38
C MET A 111 -6.39 13.62 -0.75
N ALA A 112 -5.56 12.60 -0.58
CA ALA A 112 -5.92 11.22 -0.84
C ALA A 112 -6.07 10.46 0.48
N LYS A 113 -7.19 9.76 0.65
CA LYS A 113 -7.46 8.91 1.81
C LYS A 113 -7.61 7.47 1.35
N ILE A 114 -6.82 6.56 1.91
CA ILE A 114 -6.86 5.13 1.68
C ILE A 114 -7.15 4.44 3.02
N GLY A 115 -8.42 4.12 3.27
CA GLY A 115 -8.88 3.64 4.58
C GLY A 115 -8.53 4.63 5.71
N HIS A 116 -7.62 4.22 6.60
CA HIS A 116 -7.13 5.04 7.72
C HIS A 116 -5.89 5.88 7.40
N THR A 117 -5.32 5.73 6.21
CA THR A 117 -4.12 6.49 5.81
C THR A 117 -4.54 7.70 4.99
N THR A 118 -4.12 8.89 5.39
CA THR A 118 -4.38 10.14 4.67
C THR A 118 -3.06 10.76 4.23
N MET A 119 -2.98 11.19 2.97
CA MET A 119 -1.84 11.94 2.44
C MET A 119 -2.33 13.24 1.81
N LEU A 120 -1.56 14.30 2.02
CA LEU A 120 -1.78 15.61 1.42
C LEU A 120 -0.62 15.91 0.48
N ALA A 121 -0.93 16.18 -0.77
CA ALA A 121 0.02 16.67 -1.75
C ALA A 121 -0.37 18.11 -2.11
N ALA A 122 0.63 18.99 -2.18
CA ALA A 122 0.49 20.35 -2.62
C ALA A 122 1.61 20.67 -3.59
N ILE A 123 1.28 21.41 -4.64
CA ILE A 123 2.18 21.91 -5.65
C ILE A 123 2.09 23.41 -5.57
N LYS A 124 3.24 24.04 -5.39
CA LYS A 124 3.38 25.49 -5.48
C LYS A 124 4.31 25.78 -6.63
N MET A 125 4.16 26.87 -7.37
CA MET A 125 4.89 27.24 -8.59
C MET A 125 5.57 28.60 -8.51
N GLU A 126 6.78 28.72 -9.08
CA GLU A 126 7.58 29.94 -9.22
C GLU A 126 8.15 30.05 -10.60
N VAL A 127 8.42 31.29 -10.99
CA VAL A 127 9.38 31.59 -12.04
C VAL A 127 10.72 31.87 -11.37
N MET A 128 11.72 31.04 -11.66
CA MET A 128 13.09 31.20 -11.19
C MET A 128 14.03 31.30 -12.39
N THR A 129 15.15 32.01 -12.25
CA THR A 129 16.23 31.97 -13.24
C THR A 129 16.88 30.58 -13.25
N PRO A 130 16.99 29.91 -14.41
CA PRO A 130 17.59 28.59 -14.49
C PRO A 130 19.08 28.63 -14.12
N SER A 131 19.65 27.47 -13.81
CA SER A 131 21.07 27.36 -13.52
C SER A 131 21.89 27.66 -14.78
N SER A 132 23.13 28.14 -14.61
CA SER A 132 24.03 28.39 -15.73
C SER A 132 24.43 27.10 -16.48
N GLU A 133 24.23 25.93 -15.88
CA GLU A 133 24.60 24.64 -16.44
C GLU A 133 23.56 24.12 -17.43
N SER A 134 22.27 24.42 -17.21
CA SER A 134 21.16 24.01 -18.08
C SER A 134 20.10 25.13 -18.20
N PRO A 135 20.30 26.11 -19.11
CA PRO A 135 19.39 27.24 -19.25
C PRO A 135 18.01 26.86 -19.82
N ASP A 136 17.92 25.74 -20.54
CA ASP A 136 16.70 25.29 -21.24
C ASP A 136 15.84 24.32 -20.41
N GLU A 137 16.24 24.01 -19.17
CA GLU A 137 15.57 23.03 -18.31
C GLU A 137 15.01 23.68 -17.04
N GLY A 138 13.81 23.23 -16.64
CA GLY A 138 13.23 23.57 -15.34
C GLY A 138 13.74 22.68 -14.21
N CYS A 139 13.63 23.15 -12.96
CA CYS A 139 13.95 22.35 -11.77
C CYS A 139 12.66 21.91 -11.06
N VAL A 140 12.63 20.66 -10.59
CA VAL A 140 11.55 20.12 -9.76
C VAL A 140 12.15 19.57 -8.47
N ALA A 141 11.75 20.14 -7.33
CA ALA A 141 12.07 19.63 -6.01
C ALA A 141 10.87 18.90 -5.43
N ILE A 142 11.08 17.69 -4.91
CA ILE A 142 10.03 16.87 -4.29
C ILE A 142 10.45 16.57 -2.86
N ASP A 143 9.71 17.15 -1.93
CA ASP A 143 9.91 16.92 -0.51
C ASP A 143 8.77 16.11 0.09
N PHE A 144 9.12 15.18 0.96
CA PHE A 144 8.16 14.39 1.72
C PHE A 144 8.38 14.61 3.22
N HIS A 145 7.33 15.10 3.89
CA HIS A 145 7.34 15.32 5.33
C HIS A 145 6.42 14.34 6.03
N MET A 146 6.95 13.70 7.08
CA MET A 146 6.18 12.84 7.97
C MET A 146 6.23 13.44 9.38
N PRO A 147 5.25 14.28 9.77
CA PRO A 147 5.20 14.85 11.12
C PRO A 147 4.83 13.78 12.18
N PRO A 148 5.13 14.02 13.48
CA PRO A 148 4.84 13.09 14.57
C PRO A 148 3.35 12.70 14.71
N ILE A 149 2.43 13.52 14.22
CA ILE A 149 1.00 13.22 14.20
C ILE A 149 0.64 12.04 13.29
N CYS A 150 1.47 11.73 12.29
CA CYS A 150 1.20 10.66 11.33
C CYS A 150 1.45 9.26 11.91
N SER A 151 2.37 9.13 12.87
CA SER A 151 2.75 7.82 13.41
C SER A 151 3.53 7.97 14.73
N PRO A 152 3.27 7.10 15.73
CA PRO A 152 4.03 7.10 16.99
C PRO A 152 5.51 6.73 16.81
N PHE A 153 5.89 6.16 15.66
CA PHE A 153 7.29 5.87 15.34
C PHE A 153 8.10 7.12 15.01
N VAL A 154 7.43 8.22 14.65
CA VAL A 154 8.08 9.48 14.33
C VAL A 154 8.19 10.32 15.59
N ARG A 155 9.43 10.53 16.07
CA ARG A 155 9.70 11.38 17.22
C ARG A 155 9.95 12.83 16.75
N PRO A 156 9.48 13.84 17.50
CA PRO A 156 9.82 15.24 17.22
C PRO A 156 11.34 15.44 17.29
N GLY A 157 11.90 16.17 16.33
CA GLY A 157 13.33 16.54 16.27
C GLY A 157 14.21 15.65 15.39
N ARG A 158 13.84 14.38 15.17
CA ARG A 158 14.55 13.49 14.24
C ARG A 158 13.65 13.24 13.02
N PRO A 159 14.10 13.51 11.78
CA PRO A 159 13.33 13.11 10.61
C PRO A 159 13.18 11.59 10.59
N ALA A 160 12.04 11.12 10.10
CA ALA A 160 11.80 9.70 9.92
C ALA A 160 12.73 9.17 8.82
N GLU A 161 13.39 8.03 9.04
CA GLU A 161 14.28 7.40 8.03
C GLU A 161 13.57 7.11 6.71
N VAL A 162 12.28 6.82 6.79
CA VAL A 162 11.44 6.52 5.63
C VAL A 162 11.17 7.75 4.77
N ALA A 163 11.24 8.96 5.33
CA ALA A 163 10.87 10.18 4.62
C ALA A 163 11.79 10.49 3.42
N PRO A 164 13.13 10.53 3.56
CA PRO A 164 14.01 10.77 2.41
C PRO A 164 13.97 9.64 1.37
N VAL A 165 13.73 8.40 1.79
CA VAL A 165 13.62 7.26 0.87
C VAL A 165 12.39 7.41 -0.02
N ILE A 166 11.25 7.78 0.57
CA ILE A 166 10.00 8.01 -0.17
C ILE A 166 10.15 9.22 -1.10
N ALA A 167 10.74 10.32 -0.62
CA ALA A 167 10.98 11.50 -1.45
C ALA A 167 11.79 11.15 -2.70
N LYS A 168 12.87 10.39 -2.55
CA LYS A 168 13.70 9.93 -3.67
C LYS A 168 12.96 8.99 -4.63
N GLN A 169 12.18 8.05 -4.09
CA GLN A 169 11.38 7.16 -4.94
C GLN A 169 10.34 7.93 -5.76
N LEU A 170 9.74 8.97 -5.17
CA LEU A 170 8.80 9.85 -5.86
C LEU A 170 9.51 10.70 -6.92
N SER A 171 10.68 11.28 -6.61
CA SER A 171 11.47 12.02 -7.61
C SER A 171 11.84 11.12 -8.78
N ASP A 172 12.33 9.92 -8.53
CA ASP A 172 12.72 8.99 -9.57
C ASP A 172 11.51 8.56 -10.43
N ALA A 173 10.32 8.41 -9.84
CA ALA A 173 9.10 8.10 -10.57
C ALA A 173 8.62 9.27 -11.43
N ILE A 174 8.65 10.49 -10.90
CA ILE A 174 8.14 11.69 -11.60
C ILE A 174 9.09 12.08 -12.73
N THR A 175 10.39 12.14 -12.48
CA THR A 175 11.40 12.50 -13.50
C THR A 175 11.42 11.54 -14.67
N ARG A 176 11.08 10.25 -14.44
CA ARG A 176 10.92 9.28 -15.54
C ARG A 176 9.75 9.59 -16.49
N HIS A 177 8.71 10.25 -15.99
CA HIS A 177 7.48 10.52 -16.76
C HIS A 177 7.38 11.96 -17.25
N VAL A 178 8.03 12.90 -16.58
CA VAL A 178 8.00 14.32 -16.93
C VAL A 178 9.25 14.65 -17.77
N LYS A 179 9.05 15.01 -19.03
CA LYS A 179 10.09 15.67 -19.83
C LYS A 179 10.12 17.13 -19.43
N LEU A 180 11.20 17.58 -18.79
CA LEU A 180 11.41 18.99 -18.40
C LEU A 180 11.96 19.85 -19.55
N PHE A 181 11.92 19.35 -20.79
CA PHE A 181 12.49 19.99 -21.97
C PHE A 181 11.55 20.99 -22.63
N GLY A 182 12.10 22.15 -22.96
CA GLY A 182 11.54 23.09 -23.93
C GLY A 182 11.72 22.62 -25.38
N THR A 183 10.64 22.73 -26.15
CA THR A 183 10.64 22.99 -27.59
C THR A 183 9.78 24.20 -27.84
#